data_AF-A0A7S2FFN9-F1
#
_entry.id   AF-A0A7S2FFN9-F1
#
_cell.length_a   1.000
_cell.length_b   1.000
_cell.length_c   1.000
_cell.angle_alpha   90.00
_cell.angle_beta   90.00
_cell.angle_gamma   90.00
#
_symmetry.space_group_name_H-M   'P 1'
#
loop_
_entity.id
_entity.type
_entity.pdbx_description
1 polymer ?
#
loop_
_entity_poly.entity_id
_entity_poly.type
_entity_poly.pdbx_seq_one_letter_code
_entity_poly.pdbx_strand_id
1 'polypeptide(L)'
;DIEYSSMASSSAGSSSTAVLGFEPIRVVDDVINAYSDYVCDCADAMEATLLEHPDFKDKGDQIKQGVDLWMAKTQRAADKSFDQFELCVLKEVFSVPENMQLAPPEAMTTADAQSGAQLDAEMDELWVRLQQALATKRELQRKLTAAQTATQLWQTHRESVQQLASSHEANGRTGCRRRRV
;
A
#
# COMPACT_ATOMS: atom_id res chain seq x y z
N ASP A 1 -53.82 15.89 -31.62
CA ASP A 1 -52.64 15.04 -31.88
C ASP A 1 -51.37 15.88 -31.78
N ILE A 2 -50.99 16.15 -30.54
CA ILE A 2 -49.73 16.79 -30.16
C ILE A 2 -49.14 15.85 -29.13
N GLU A 3 -48.32 14.89 -29.57
CA GLU A 3 -47.54 14.03 -28.68
C GLU A 3 -46.48 13.30 -29.50
N TYR A 4 -45.23 13.72 -29.33
CA TYR A 4 -43.95 12.97 -29.39
C TYR A 4 -42.80 13.91 -29.77
N SER A 5 -42.58 14.93 -28.94
CA SER A 5 -41.35 15.71 -28.92
C SER A 5 -40.88 15.84 -27.48
N SER A 6 -40.50 14.71 -26.88
CA SER A 6 -39.95 14.63 -25.53
C SER A 6 -39.21 13.31 -25.34
N MET A 7 -38.08 13.11 -26.03
CA MET A 7 -37.02 12.17 -25.63
C MET A 7 -35.70 12.57 -26.31
N ALA A 8 -35.27 13.80 -26.07
CA ALA A 8 -33.88 14.21 -26.28
C ALA A 8 -33.40 14.78 -24.95
N SER A 9 -32.78 13.90 -24.13
CA SER A 9 -31.82 14.22 -23.06
C SER A 9 -31.72 13.03 -22.11
N SER A 10 -31.15 11.91 -22.57
CA SER A 10 -30.72 10.80 -21.70
C SER A 10 -29.73 9.88 -22.44
N SER A 11 -28.63 10.43 -22.96
CA SER A 11 -27.46 9.59 -23.26
C SER A 11 -26.15 10.37 -23.19
N ALA A 12 -25.98 11.21 -22.16
CA ALA A 12 -24.64 11.62 -21.72
C ALA A 12 -24.00 10.45 -20.93
N GLY A 13 -23.87 9.30 -21.60
CA GLY A 13 -23.32 8.05 -21.08
C GLY A 13 -21.83 7.94 -21.36
N SER A 14 -21.11 9.06 -21.36
CA SER A 14 -19.65 9.08 -21.42
C SER A 14 -19.14 9.52 -20.06
N SER A 15 -19.38 8.68 -19.04
CA SER A 15 -18.76 8.88 -17.73
C SER A 15 -17.25 9.02 -17.96
N SER A 16 -16.59 10.00 -17.36
CA SER A 16 -15.14 10.25 -17.56
C SER A 16 -14.29 8.97 -17.46
N THR A 17 -14.76 7.97 -16.72
CA THR A 17 -14.19 6.63 -16.61
C THR A 17 -14.04 5.88 -17.95
N ALA A 18 -14.98 6.02 -18.87
CA ALA A 18 -14.94 5.38 -20.18
C ALA A 18 -13.86 6.01 -21.09
N VAL A 19 -13.59 7.31 -20.90
CA VAL A 19 -12.57 8.06 -21.66
C VAL A 19 -11.19 7.84 -21.09
N LEU A 20 -11.08 7.88 -19.76
CA LEU A 20 -9.81 7.82 -19.05
C LEU A 20 -9.32 6.39 -18.85
N GLY A 21 -10.21 5.39 -18.94
CA GLY A 21 -9.89 3.98 -18.70
C GLY A 21 -9.64 3.63 -17.23
N PHE A 22 -9.83 4.60 -16.33
CA PHE A 22 -9.74 4.46 -14.88
C PHE A 22 -10.77 5.38 -14.22
N GLU A 23 -11.01 5.14 -12.93
CA GLU A 23 -11.88 5.98 -12.12
C GLU A 23 -11.08 7.15 -11.54
N PRO A 24 -11.37 8.41 -11.91
CA PRO A 24 -10.57 9.56 -11.49
C PRO A 24 -10.39 9.69 -9.98
N ILE A 25 -11.42 9.36 -9.21
CA ILE A 25 -11.38 9.43 -7.75
C ILE A 25 -10.32 8.49 -7.17
N ARG A 26 -10.11 7.32 -7.77
CA ARG A 26 -9.09 6.36 -7.32
C ARG A 26 -7.68 6.89 -7.48
N VAL A 27 -7.41 7.62 -8.56
CA VAL A 27 -6.09 8.23 -8.76
C VAL A 27 -5.85 9.32 -7.71
N VAL A 28 -6.87 10.10 -7.38
CA VAL A 28 -6.78 11.10 -6.32
C VAL A 28 -6.55 10.43 -4.96
N ASP A 29 -7.30 9.38 -4.63
CA ASP A 29 -7.13 8.60 -3.41
C ASP A 29 -5.71 8.02 -3.30
N ASP A 30 -5.18 7.44 -4.38
CA ASP A 30 -3.83 6.88 -4.42
C ASP A 30 -2.76 7.96 -4.15
N VAL A 31 -2.94 9.17 -4.68
CA VAL A 31 -2.04 10.32 -4.43
C VAL A 31 -2.10 10.76 -2.96
N ILE A 32 -3.29 10.85 -2.37
CA ILE A 32 -3.48 11.24 -0.96
C ILE A 32 -2.89 10.18 -0.01
N ASN A 33 -3.07 8.90 -0.33
CA ASN A 33 -2.49 7.79 0.41
C ASN A 33 -0.96 7.83 0.34
N ALA A 34 -0.39 7.99 -0.85
CA ALA A 34 1.06 8.10 -1.03
C ALA A 34 1.65 9.30 -0.27
N TYR A 35 0.95 10.45 -0.26
CA TYR A 35 1.36 11.59 0.55
C TYR A 35 1.40 11.24 2.05
N SER A 36 0.37 10.57 2.55
CA SER A 36 0.30 10.18 3.97
C SER A 36 1.44 9.23 4.35
N ASP A 37 1.78 8.28 3.48
CA ASP A 37 2.93 7.39 3.66
C ASP A 37 4.25 8.20 3.74
N TYR A 38 4.45 9.17 2.86
CA TYR A 38 5.65 10.03 2.90
C TYR A 38 5.75 10.90 4.16
N VAL A 39 4.62 11.36 4.69
CA VAL A 39 4.60 12.11 5.95
C VAL A 39 5.03 11.21 7.12
N CYS A 40 4.55 9.96 7.17
CA CYS A 40 4.98 8.97 8.16
C CYS A 40 6.48 8.67 8.04
N ASP A 41 6.97 8.39 6.82
CA ASP A 41 8.39 8.13 6.57
C ASP A 41 9.26 9.32 6.99
N CYS A 42 8.79 10.55 6.76
CA CYS A 42 9.49 11.75 7.19
C CYS A 42 9.51 11.91 8.71
N ALA A 43 8.41 11.58 9.40
CA ALA A 43 8.35 11.58 10.86
C ALA A 43 9.38 10.58 11.44
N ASP A 44 9.39 9.35 10.94
CA ASP A 44 10.34 8.31 11.37
C ASP A 44 11.80 8.74 11.14
N ALA A 45 12.09 9.30 9.95
CA ALA A 45 13.42 9.81 9.63
C ALA A 45 13.83 10.99 10.53
N MET A 46 12.90 11.86 10.87
CA MET A 46 13.14 13.01 11.76
C MET A 46 13.44 12.54 13.19
N GLU A 47 12.68 11.59 13.72
CA GLU A 47 12.96 10.99 15.04
C GLU A 47 14.33 10.34 15.06
N ALA A 48 14.65 9.50 14.07
CA ALA A 48 15.93 8.82 13.96
C ALA A 48 17.10 9.82 13.92
N THR A 49 17.00 10.84 13.05
CA THR A 49 18.05 11.85 12.89
C THR A 49 18.26 12.67 14.15
N LEU A 50 17.18 13.05 14.84
CA LEU A 50 17.27 13.81 16.09
C LEU A 50 17.87 12.98 17.22
N LEU A 51 17.57 11.69 17.30
CA LEU A 51 18.12 10.78 18.31
C LEU A 51 19.62 10.48 18.11
N GLU A 52 20.11 10.53 16.88
CA GLU A 52 21.53 10.40 16.57
C GLU A 52 22.35 11.62 17.05
N HIS A 53 21.71 12.77 17.21
CA HIS A 53 22.39 14.00 17.62
C HIS A 53 22.72 14.00 19.12
N PRO A 54 23.98 14.29 19.52
CA PRO A 54 24.44 14.14 20.90
C PRO A 54 23.65 14.95 21.93
N ASP A 55 23.17 16.16 21.56
CA ASP A 55 22.40 17.05 22.45
C ASP A 55 20.97 16.57 22.76
N PHE A 56 20.50 15.56 22.03
CA PHE A 56 19.11 15.11 21.99
C PHE A 56 18.93 13.64 22.36
N LYS A 57 20.05 12.91 22.55
CA LYS A 57 20.08 11.47 22.81
C LYS A 57 19.24 11.03 24.03
N ASP A 58 19.18 11.85 25.07
CA ASP A 58 18.44 11.57 26.30
C ASP A 58 16.99 12.09 26.28
N LYS A 59 16.56 12.70 25.16
CA LYS A 59 15.26 13.39 25.02
C LYS A 59 14.26 12.65 24.13
N GLY A 60 14.39 11.33 24.00
CA GLY A 60 13.56 10.51 23.10
C GLY A 60 12.05 10.76 23.23
N ASP A 61 11.52 10.80 24.45
CA ASP A 61 10.09 11.03 24.67
C ASP A 61 9.62 12.42 24.20
N GLN A 62 10.46 13.45 24.38
CA GLN A 62 10.14 14.83 23.97
C GLN A 62 10.23 14.99 22.46
N ILE A 63 11.19 14.32 21.82
CA ILE A 63 11.35 14.29 20.36
C ILE A 63 10.13 13.63 19.75
N LYS A 64 9.76 12.43 20.22
CA LYS A 64 8.59 11.71 19.76
C LYS A 64 7.32 12.54 19.88
N GLN A 65 7.07 13.12 21.05
CA GLN A 65 5.91 13.99 21.25
C GLN A 65 5.91 15.21 20.30
N GLY A 66 7.08 15.79 20.04
CA GLY A 66 7.24 16.91 19.13
C GLY A 66 6.98 16.53 17.67
N VAL A 67 7.50 15.39 17.24
CA VAL A 67 7.31 14.85 15.89
C VAL A 67 5.85 14.42 15.67
N ASP A 68 5.23 13.75 16.65
CA ASP A 68 3.80 13.41 16.62
C ASP A 68 2.93 14.66 16.46
N LEU A 69 3.24 15.73 17.20
CA LEU A 69 2.53 17.00 17.09
C LEU A 69 2.76 17.68 15.73
N TRP A 70 3.98 17.63 15.20
CA TRP A 70 4.29 18.14 13.87
C TRP A 70 3.52 17.36 12.80
N MET A 71 3.55 16.03 12.84
CA MET A 71 2.83 15.15 11.92
C MET A 71 1.33 15.46 11.94
N ALA A 72 0.71 15.55 13.13
CA ALA A 72 -0.70 15.87 13.26
C ALA A 72 -1.06 17.26 12.68
N LYS A 73 -0.17 18.25 12.80
CA LYS A 73 -0.37 19.58 12.19
C LYS A 73 -0.22 19.54 10.68
N THR A 74 0.78 18.83 10.18
CA THR A 74 1.03 18.63 8.76
C THR A 74 -0.15 17.93 8.10
N GLN A 75 -0.66 16.86 8.71
CA GLN A 75 -1.83 16.14 8.21
C GLN A 75 -3.06 17.05 8.12
N ARG A 76 -3.39 17.79 9.18
CA ARG A 76 -4.54 18.72 9.16
C ARG A 76 -4.43 19.81 8.09
N ALA A 77 -3.22 20.31 7.86
CA ALA A 77 -2.98 21.31 6.81
C ALA A 77 -3.09 20.68 5.41
N ALA A 78 -2.62 19.44 5.28
CA ALA A 78 -2.71 18.66 4.07
C ALA A 78 -4.15 18.33 3.72
N ASP A 79 -4.97 17.85 4.67
CA ASP A 79 -6.39 17.50 4.45
C ASP A 79 -7.13 18.63 3.73
N LYS A 80 -7.04 19.85 4.26
CA LYS A 80 -7.68 21.04 3.65
C LYS A 80 -7.15 21.34 2.25
N SER A 81 -5.87 21.11 2.01
CA SER A 81 -5.22 21.37 0.72
C SER A 81 -5.61 20.29 -0.30
N PHE A 82 -5.70 19.04 0.16
CA PHE A 82 -6.11 17.91 -0.66
C PHE A 82 -7.60 17.93 -0.99
N ASP A 83 -8.47 18.44 -0.11
CA ASP A 83 -9.87 18.71 -0.44
C ASP A 83 -9.98 19.66 -1.66
N GLN A 84 -9.18 20.73 -1.67
CA GLN A 84 -9.17 21.70 -2.79
C GLN A 84 -8.54 21.12 -4.04
N PHE A 85 -7.48 20.34 -3.89
CA PHE A 85 -6.83 19.62 -4.97
C PHE A 85 -7.78 18.62 -5.62
N GLU A 86 -8.46 17.79 -4.83
CA GLU A 86 -9.43 16.79 -5.29
C GLU A 86 -10.52 17.47 -6.13
N LEU A 87 -11.15 18.52 -5.60
CA LEU A 87 -12.19 19.26 -6.31
C LEU A 87 -11.67 19.86 -7.62
N CYS A 88 -10.47 20.45 -7.60
CA CYS A 88 -9.86 21.08 -8.77
C CYS A 88 -9.56 20.03 -9.86
N VAL A 89 -8.90 18.94 -9.48
CA VAL A 89 -8.45 17.90 -10.41
C VAL A 89 -9.64 17.14 -11.01
N LEU A 90 -10.64 16.78 -10.21
CA LEU A 90 -11.83 16.10 -10.71
C LEU A 90 -12.63 16.99 -11.66
N LYS A 91 -12.70 18.30 -11.40
CA LYS A 91 -13.52 19.23 -12.17
C LYS A 91 -12.83 19.78 -13.42
N GLU A 92 -11.53 20.03 -13.36
CA GLU A 92 -10.82 20.75 -14.42
C GLU A 92 -9.88 19.85 -15.22
N VAL A 93 -9.33 18.79 -14.60
CA VAL A 93 -8.34 17.90 -15.25
C VAL A 93 -9.00 16.63 -15.77
N PHE A 94 -9.83 15.97 -14.96
CA PHE A 94 -10.49 14.71 -15.32
C PHE A 94 -11.92 14.87 -15.84
N SER A 95 -12.38 16.12 -15.99
CA SER A 95 -13.68 16.41 -16.59
C SER A 95 -13.59 16.33 -18.10
N VAL A 96 -14.53 15.60 -18.70
CA VAL A 96 -14.67 15.53 -20.15
C VAL A 96 -15.67 16.60 -20.58
N PRO A 97 -15.29 17.58 -21.43
CA PRO A 97 -16.21 18.61 -21.86
C PRO A 97 -17.44 18.03 -22.56
N GLU A 98 -18.64 18.51 -22.21
CA GLU A 98 -19.92 18.01 -22.75
C GLU A 98 -20.05 18.16 -24.28
N ASN A 99 -19.31 19.10 -24.87
CA ASN A 99 -19.26 19.33 -26.31
C ASN A 99 -18.25 18.43 -27.04
N MET A 100 -17.54 17.56 -26.34
CA MET A 100 -16.58 16.64 -26.93
C MET A 100 -17.32 15.38 -27.37
N GLN A 101 -17.58 15.27 -28.69
CA GLN A 101 -17.92 13.97 -29.26
C GLN A 101 -16.67 13.10 -29.19
N LEU A 102 -16.69 12.15 -28.27
CA LEU A 102 -15.70 11.08 -28.29
C LEU A 102 -15.81 10.41 -29.65
N ALA A 103 -14.68 10.24 -30.32
CA ALA A 103 -14.64 9.40 -31.50
C ALA A 103 -15.33 8.09 -31.12
N PRO A 104 -16.30 7.59 -31.92
CA PRO A 104 -16.81 6.25 -31.69
C PRO A 104 -15.57 5.36 -31.55
N PRO A 105 -15.51 4.49 -30.52
CA PRO A 105 -14.35 3.61 -30.34
C PRO A 105 -14.15 2.99 -31.71
N GLU A 106 -13.03 3.30 -32.38
CA GLU A 106 -12.80 2.93 -33.77
C GLU A 106 -13.30 1.50 -33.87
N ALA A 107 -14.45 1.32 -34.55
CA ALA A 107 -15.13 0.04 -34.52
C ALA A 107 -14.09 -0.89 -35.07
N MET A 108 -13.43 -1.69 -34.22
CA MET A 108 -12.23 -2.46 -34.56
C MET A 108 -12.59 -3.13 -35.86
N THR A 109 -12.10 -2.56 -36.97
CA THR A 109 -12.69 -2.85 -38.27
C THR A 109 -12.19 -4.22 -38.57
N THR A 110 -13.06 -5.21 -38.29
CA THR A 110 -12.85 -6.62 -38.52
C THR A 110 -11.45 -7.08 -38.14
N ALA A 111 -11.19 -7.28 -36.84
CA ALA A 111 -10.13 -8.21 -36.48
C ALA A 111 -10.45 -9.52 -37.20
N ASP A 112 -9.60 -9.92 -38.15
CA ASP A 112 -9.77 -11.17 -38.88
C ASP A 112 -9.97 -12.30 -37.86
N ALA A 113 -10.76 -13.32 -38.19
CA ALA A 113 -11.06 -14.43 -37.27
C ALA A 113 -9.77 -15.09 -36.69
N GLN A 114 -8.64 -14.93 -37.37
CA GLN A 114 -7.31 -15.34 -36.91
C GLN A 114 -6.76 -14.46 -35.76
N SER A 115 -6.97 -13.15 -35.78
CA SER A 115 -6.57 -12.26 -34.66
C SER A 115 -7.44 -12.47 -33.42
N GLY A 116 -8.73 -12.76 -33.58
CA GLY A 116 -9.60 -13.12 -32.44
C GLY A 116 -9.15 -14.41 -31.76
N ALA A 117 -8.92 -15.47 -32.54
CA ALA A 117 -8.46 -16.76 -32.01
C ALA A 117 -7.08 -16.68 -31.34
N GLN A 118 -6.18 -15.83 -31.86
CA GLN A 118 -4.89 -15.60 -31.24
C GLN A 118 -5.03 -14.86 -29.89
N LEU A 119 -5.87 -13.84 -29.81
CA LEU A 119 -6.15 -13.13 -28.56
C LEU A 119 -6.81 -14.05 -27.51
N ASP A 120 -7.73 -14.91 -27.92
CA ASP A 120 -8.36 -15.89 -27.01
C ASP A 120 -7.32 -16.90 -26.47
N ALA A 121 -6.41 -17.38 -27.32
CA ALA A 121 -5.33 -18.26 -26.90
C ALA A 121 -4.34 -17.57 -25.94
N GLU A 122 -3.99 -16.31 -26.21
CA GLU A 122 -3.15 -15.50 -25.30
C GLU A 122 -3.87 -15.23 -23.96
N MET A 123 -5.18 -14.98 -23.98
CA MET A 123 -5.99 -14.80 -22.79
C MET A 123 -6.04 -16.07 -21.94
N ASP A 124 -6.25 -17.23 -22.54
CA ASP A 124 -6.22 -18.53 -21.86
C ASP A 124 -4.83 -18.81 -21.26
N GLU A 125 -3.76 -18.51 -21.98
CA GLU A 125 -2.40 -18.64 -21.48
C GLU A 125 -2.15 -17.73 -20.26
N LEU A 126 -2.54 -16.46 -20.35
CA LEU A 126 -2.41 -15.51 -19.24
C LEU A 126 -3.26 -15.95 -18.04
N TRP A 127 -4.44 -16.51 -18.26
CA TRP A 127 -5.27 -17.05 -17.20
C TRP A 127 -4.59 -18.21 -16.45
N VAL A 128 -3.99 -19.14 -17.19
CA VAL A 128 -3.22 -20.24 -16.61
C VAL A 128 -2.02 -19.70 -15.81
N ARG A 129 -1.28 -18.72 -16.36
CA ARG A 129 -0.16 -18.07 -15.66
C ARG A 129 -0.62 -17.37 -14.38
N LEU A 130 -1.77 -16.68 -14.40
CA LEU A 130 -2.35 -16.03 -13.23
C LEU A 130 -2.73 -17.05 -12.15
N GLN A 131 -3.33 -18.17 -12.53
CA GLN A 131 -3.66 -19.24 -11.58
C GLN A 131 -2.40 -19.83 -10.94
N GLN A 132 -1.35 -20.05 -11.71
CA GLN A 132 -0.05 -20.50 -11.20
C GLN A 132 0.58 -19.46 -10.24
N ALA A 133 0.54 -18.18 -10.59
CA ALA A 133 1.01 -17.10 -9.73
C ALA A 133 0.22 -17.00 -8.42
N LEU A 134 -1.10 -17.21 -8.45
CA LEU A 134 -1.93 -17.23 -7.24
C LEU A 134 -1.65 -18.46 -6.37
N ALA A 135 -1.45 -19.64 -6.96
CA ALA A 135 -1.10 -20.85 -6.22
C ALA A 135 0.26 -20.69 -5.52
N THR A 136 1.27 -20.17 -6.24
CA THR A 136 2.60 -19.89 -5.66
C THR A 136 2.53 -18.83 -4.57
N LYS A 137 1.78 -17.74 -4.76
CA LYS A 137 1.54 -16.73 -3.70
C LYS A 137 0.95 -17.35 -2.44
N ARG A 138 -0.08 -18.20 -2.55
CA ARG A 138 -0.69 -18.88 -1.39
C ARG A 138 0.29 -19.79 -0.68
N GLU A 139 1.12 -20.52 -1.42
CA GLU A 139 2.13 -21.40 -0.84
C GLU A 139 3.22 -20.60 -0.10
N LEU A 140 3.70 -19.51 -0.70
CA LEU A 140 4.64 -18.61 -0.06
C LEU A 140 4.05 -17.97 1.20
N GLN A 141 2.78 -17.57 1.18
CA GLN A 141 2.09 -17.04 2.36
C GLN A 141 2.02 -18.07 3.50
N ARG A 142 1.75 -19.35 3.19
CA ARG A 142 1.78 -20.43 4.21
C ARG A 142 3.17 -20.64 4.78
N LYS A 143 4.20 -20.63 3.93
CA LYS A 143 5.59 -20.76 4.39
C LYS A 143 6.01 -19.57 5.26
N LEU A 144 5.60 -18.36 4.87
CA LEU A 144 5.87 -17.14 5.63
C LEU A 144 5.23 -17.21 7.02
N THR A 145 3.94 -17.58 7.11
CA THR A 145 3.26 -17.68 8.41
C THR A 145 3.86 -18.79 9.28
N ALA A 146 4.24 -19.94 8.71
CA ALA A 146 4.93 -21.00 9.45
C ALA A 146 6.32 -20.56 9.96
N ALA A 147 7.07 -19.81 9.14
CA ALA A 147 8.36 -19.26 9.56
C ALA A 147 8.20 -18.19 10.66
N GLN A 148 7.16 -17.35 10.58
CA GLN A 148 6.83 -16.36 11.59
C GLN A 148 6.47 -17.02 12.93
N THR A 149 5.62 -18.05 12.93
CA THR A 149 5.26 -18.77 14.16
C THR A 149 6.48 -19.49 14.77
N ALA A 150 7.32 -20.12 13.95
CA ALA A 150 8.57 -20.73 14.43
C ALA A 150 9.52 -19.69 15.05
N THR A 151 9.62 -18.50 14.43
CA THR A 151 10.44 -17.39 14.94
C THR A 151 9.88 -16.88 16.28
N GLN A 152 8.57 -16.73 16.39
CA GLN A 152 7.92 -16.29 17.63
C GLN A 152 8.12 -17.31 18.76
N LEU A 153 7.97 -18.61 18.47
CA LEU A 153 8.27 -19.68 19.42
C LEU A 153 9.74 -19.65 19.87
N TRP A 154 10.66 -19.47 18.92
CA TRP A 154 12.08 -19.34 19.24
C TRP A 154 12.34 -18.13 20.14
N GLN A 155 11.75 -16.97 19.85
CA GLN A 155 11.87 -15.77 20.69
C GLN A 155 11.39 -16.03 22.11
N THR A 156 10.24 -16.68 22.29
CA THR A 156 9.72 -17.06 23.61
C THR A 156 10.66 -18.00 24.36
N HIS A 157 11.20 -19.02 23.68
CA HIS A 157 12.08 -19.99 24.33
C HIS A 157 13.53 -19.50 24.51
N ARG A 158 13.95 -18.48 23.77
CA ARG A 158 15.31 -17.91 23.81
C ARG A 158 15.67 -17.45 25.21
N GLU A 159 14.76 -16.75 25.90
CA GLU A 159 15.01 -16.24 27.25
C GLU A 159 15.21 -17.38 28.26
N SER A 160 14.38 -18.42 28.21
CA SER A 160 14.51 -19.61 29.05
C SER A 160 15.81 -20.36 28.79
N VAL A 161 16.24 -20.49 27.52
CA VAL A 161 17.52 -21.11 27.15
C VAL A 161 18.71 -20.27 27.65
N GLN A 162 18.64 -18.93 27.56
CA GLN A 162 19.68 -18.04 28.08
C GLN A 162 19.79 -18.11 29.62
N GLN A 163 18.67 -18.22 30.33
CA GLN A 163 18.66 -18.42 31.79
C GLN A 163 19.27 -19.77 32.19
N LEU A 164 18.96 -20.85 31.47
CA LEU A 164 19.58 -22.16 31.68
C LEU A 164 21.09 -22.14 31.40
N ALA A 165 21.52 -21.48 30.33
CA ALA A 165 22.94 -21.32 30.03
C ALA A 165 23.68 -20.54 31.14
N SER A 166 23.09 -19.43 31.58
CA SER A 166 23.67 -18.58 32.64
C SER A 166 23.76 -19.30 34.00
N SER A 167 22.75 -20.10 34.34
CA SER A 167 22.74 -20.89 35.59
C SER A 167 23.77 -22.04 35.56
N HIS A 168 24.02 -22.67 34.41
CA HIS A 168 25.07 -23.67 34.26
C HIS A 168 26.48 -23.07 34.44
N GLU A 169 26.73 -21.87 33.90
CA GLU A 169 28.00 -21.16 34.11
C GLU A 169 28.22 -20.75 35.58
N ALA A 170 27.16 -20.36 36.29
CA ALA A 170 27.22 -20.04 37.71
C ALA A 170 27.54 -21.29 38.58
N ASN A 171 26.95 -22.45 38.25
CA ASN A 171 27.22 -23.72 38.95
C ASN A 171 28.59 -24.33 38.62
N GLY A 172 29.12 -24.13 37.41
CA GLY A 172 30.46 -24.56 37.03
C GLY A 172 31.57 -23.84 37.80
N ARG A 173 31.35 -22.59 38.23
CA ARG A 173 32.31 -21.82 39.03
C ARG A 173 32.34 -22.21 40.51
N THR A 174 31.24 -22.73 41.06
CA THR A 174 31.17 -23.20 42.46
C THR A 174 31.69 -24.63 42.65
N GLY A 175 31.66 -25.47 41.60
CA GLY A 175 32.13 -26.86 41.66
C GLY A 175 33.65 -27.06 41.73
N CYS A 176 34.48 -26.05 41.41
CA CYS A 176 35.94 -26.21 41.36
C CYS A 176 36.68 -25.82 42.66
N ARG A 177 35.96 -25.39 43.71
CA ARG A 177 36.55 -25.12 45.05
C ARG A 177 36.16 -26.19 46.06
N ARG A 178 36.76 -27.38 45.99
CA ARG A 178 37.13 -28.22 47.16
C ARG A 178 37.52 -29.63 46.72
N ARG A 179 38.83 -29.91 46.74
CA ARG A 179 39.47 -31.02 47.48
C ARG A 179 40.97 -31.03 47.17
N ARG A 180 41.72 -30.26 47.96
CA ARG A 180 43.10 -30.63 48.35
C ARG A 180 43.10 -30.65 49.86
N VAL A 181 43.00 -31.85 50.43
CA VAL A 181 43.62 -32.24 51.70
C VAL A 181 44.11 -33.66 51.48
#